data_AF-A0A9Q7USE9-F1
#
_entry.id   AF-A0A9Q7USE9-F1
#
_cell.length_a   1.000
_cell.length_b   1.000
_cell.length_c   1.000
_cell.angle_alpha   90.00
_cell.angle_beta   90.00
_cell.angle_gamma   90.00
#
_symmetry.space_group_name_H-M   'P 1'
#
loop_
_entity.id
_entity.type
_entity.pdbx_description
1 polymer ?
#
loop_
_entity_poly.entity_id
_entity_poly.type
_entity_poly.pdbx_seq_one_letter_code
_entity_poly.pdbx_strand_id
1 'polypeptide(L)'
;MIDAREGSAPADATYRRPGRMVLACAGVLALAACASSGGGASKFDVDAFLRAPDSALPEVVGNPAFLSATRVPANECAVMLQSASTGVLEDLPPSSNARGPAWLLHPKDQPGQVWLVVSEAGGERTCHGPLPADAMKTLAKRARG
;
A
#
# COMPACT_ATOMS: atom_id res chain seq x y z
N MET A 1 -3.59 49.85 51.92
CA MET A 1 -5.03 49.97 51.58
C MET A 1 -5.14 49.48 50.14
N ILE A 2 -5.46 48.19 49.89
CA ILE A 2 -6.82 47.59 49.81
C ILE A 2 -7.58 48.25 48.63
N ASP A 3 -8.11 47.59 47.60
CA ASP A 3 -8.69 46.25 47.45
C ASP A 3 -8.71 45.80 45.96
N ALA A 4 -8.97 44.51 45.76
CA ALA A 4 -9.20 43.81 44.51
C ALA A 4 -10.61 44.07 43.93
N ARG A 5 -10.81 43.78 42.64
CA ARG A 5 -11.77 42.75 42.18
C ARG A 5 -11.87 42.62 40.66
N GLU A 6 -11.80 41.36 40.25
CA GLU A 6 -12.26 40.80 38.99
C GLU A 6 -13.77 41.01 38.77
N GLY A 7 -14.19 41.07 37.49
CA GLY A 7 -15.60 41.08 37.11
C GLY A 7 -15.83 40.95 35.61
N SER A 8 -16.02 39.70 35.17
CA SER A 8 -16.99 39.23 34.17
C SER A 8 -17.00 39.76 32.71
N ALA A 9 -16.78 38.84 31.77
CA ALA A 9 -17.37 38.81 30.41
C ALA A 9 -18.88 38.42 30.50
N PRO A 10 -19.68 38.28 29.40
CA PRO A 10 -19.40 38.42 27.96
C PRO A 10 -20.52 39.13 27.15
N ALA A 11 -20.27 39.39 25.85
CA ALA A 11 -21.25 39.37 24.73
C ALA A 11 -20.51 39.82 23.45
N ASP A 12 -20.17 38.90 22.55
CA ASP A 12 -20.94 38.64 21.31
C ASP A 12 -21.16 39.91 20.46
N ALA A 13 -20.33 40.11 19.44
CA ALA A 13 -20.73 39.82 18.06
C ALA A 13 -19.92 40.64 17.03
N THR A 14 -19.47 39.92 16.01
CA THR A 14 -19.39 40.31 14.60
C THR A 14 -18.24 41.16 14.02
N TYR A 15 -17.78 40.64 12.88
CA TYR A 15 -17.03 41.24 11.77
C TYR A 15 -15.52 41.46 11.91
N ARG A 16 -14.76 40.37 11.76
CA ARG A 16 -13.43 40.45 11.13
C ARG A 16 -13.55 40.13 9.64
N ARG A 17 -13.50 41.16 8.80
CA ARG A 17 -12.91 41.05 7.46
C ARG A 17 -11.41 41.31 7.59
N PRO A 18 -10.53 40.39 7.16
CA PRO A 18 -9.20 40.76 6.75
C PRO A 18 -9.11 40.72 5.22
N GLY A 19 -8.97 41.90 4.62
CA GLY A 19 -8.43 42.01 3.28
C GLY A 19 -6.98 41.52 3.27
N ARG A 20 -6.66 40.65 2.31
CA ARG A 20 -5.29 40.31 1.92
C ARG A 20 -5.19 40.35 0.40
N MET A 21 -4.73 41.50 -0.10
CA MET A 21 -3.82 41.54 -1.26
C MET A 21 -2.42 41.14 -0.73
N VAL A 22 -1.49 40.49 -1.43
CA VAL A 22 -1.35 40.05 -2.82
C VAL A 22 -0.11 39.13 -2.88
N LEU A 23 -0.01 38.32 -3.94
CA LEU A 23 1.20 37.69 -4.52
C LEU A 23 1.73 36.38 -3.89
N ALA A 24 1.69 35.29 -4.67
CA ALA A 24 2.82 34.84 -5.49
C ALA A 24 2.69 33.34 -5.83
N CYS A 25 3.00 33.03 -7.08
CA CYS A 25 2.97 31.72 -7.72
C CYS A 25 3.75 30.63 -6.98
N ALA A 26 3.17 29.43 -6.84
CA ALA A 26 3.85 28.15 -7.02
C ALA A 26 2.80 27.01 -7.02
N GLY A 27 3.06 25.99 -7.84
CA GLY A 27 2.09 25.00 -8.26
C GLY A 27 1.38 24.22 -7.15
N VAL A 28 0.14 23.86 -7.49
CA VAL A 28 -0.60 22.72 -6.95
C VAL A 28 0.32 21.52 -6.85
N LEU A 29 0.48 20.96 -5.66
CA LEU A 29 0.64 19.52 -5.36
C LEU A 29 0.51 19.36 -3.84
N ALA A 30 -0.73 19.48 -3.36
CA ALA A 30 -1.09 18.97 -2.06
C ALA A 30 -1.16 17.44 -2.14
N LEU A 31 -0.04 16.75 -1.93
CA LEU A 31 -0.06 15.34 -1.52
C LEU A 31 0.06 15.26 0.01
N ALA A 32 -0.96 15.78 0.68
CA ALA A 32 -1.37 15.21 1.95
C ALA A 32 -2.15 13.93 1.61
N ALA A 33 -1.44 12.83 1.38
CA ALA A 33 -2.06 11.51 1.38
C ALA A 33 -2.49 11.24 2.83
N CYS A 34 -3.70 11.67 3.18
CA CYS A 34 -4.40 11.17 4.34
C CYS A 34 -4.54 9.67 4.16
N ALA A 35 -3.67 8.91 4.85
CA ALA A 35 -3.96 7.56 5.27
C ALA A 35 -5.25 7.61 6.11
N SER A 36 -6.40 7.57 5.44
CA SER A 36 -7.67 7.29 6.09
C SER A 36 -7.71 5.80 6.36
N SER A 37 -7.16 5.46 7.52
CA SER A 37 -7.38 4.21 8.23
C SER A 37 -8.87 4.10 8.55
N GLY A 38 -9.53 3.10 7.97
CA GLY A 38 -10.67 2.42 8.58
C GLY A 38 -12.05 3.08 8.44
N GLY A 39 -12.96 2.37 7.76
CA GLY A 39 -14.41 2.53 7.96
C GLY A 39 -15.26 2.27 6.72
N GLY A 40 -15.70 1.03 6.52
CA GLY A 40 -16.76 0.69 5.55
C GLY A 40 -16.37 -0.48 4.63
N ALA A 41 -17.23 -1.49 4.57
CA ALA A 41 -17.00 -2.80 3.95
C ALA A 41 -16.86 -2.77 2.40
N SER A 42 -15.75 -2.24 1.90
CA SER A 42 -15.28 -2.48 0.53
C SER A 42 -14.11 -3.44 0.59
N LYS A 43 -14.33 -4.69 0.19
CA LYS A 43 -13.28 -5.71 0.04
C LYS A 43 -12.21 -5.12 -0.90
N PHE A 44 -10.94 -5.16 -0.51
CA PHE A 44 -9.85 -4.63 -1.33
C PHE A 44 -9.87 -5.30 -2.69
N ASP A 45 -10.06 -4.51 -3.75
CA ASP A 45 -10.12 -5.02 -5.12
C ASP A 45 -8.69 -5.22 -5.65
N VAL A 46 -8.21 -6.45 -5.44
CA VAL A 46 -6.87 -6.90 -5.85
C VAL A 46 -6.67 -6.73 -7.35
N ASP A 47 -7.67 -7.07 -8.16
CA ASP A 47 -7.55 -7.06 -9.62
C ASP A 47 -7.51 -5.63 -10.16
N ALA A 48 -8.42 -4.77 -9.68
CA ALA A 48 -8.41 -3.36 -10.03
C ALA A 48 -7.10 -2.67 -9.61
N PHE A 49 -6.58 -2.98 -8.42
CA PHE A 49 -5.31 -2.42 -7.95
C PHE A 49 -4.11 -2.87 -8.79
N LEU A 50 -4.05 -4.15 -9.20
CA LEU A 50 -2.94 -4.64 -10.04
C LEU A 50 -3.00 -4.12 -11.48
N ARG A 51 -4.21 -3.82 -11.98
CA ARG A 51 -4.41 -3.32 -13.35
C ARG A 51 -4.42 -1.80 -13.44
N ALA A 52 -4.41 -1.10 -12.31
CA ALA A 52 -4.38 0.35 -12.29
C ALA A 52 -3.11 0.88 -13.02
N PRO A 53 -3.24 1.92 -13.85
CA PRO A 53 -2.15 2.40 -14.70
C PRO A 53 -0.97 2.97 -13.89
N ASP A 54 -1.25 3.48 -12.70
CA ASP A 54 -0.33 4.02 -11.70
C ASP A 54 0.28 2.94 -10.79
N SER A 55 -0.28 1.73 -10.78
CA SER A 55 0.23 0.63 -9.97
C SER A 55 1.65 0.24 -10.39
N ALA A 56 2.56 0.27 -9.43
CA ALA A 56 3.94 -0.17 -9.61
C ALA A 56 4.25 -1.37 -8.70
N LEU A 57 5.13 -2.26 -9.16
CA LEU A 57 5.53 -3.45 -8.39
C LEU A 57 6.01 -3.11 -6.96
N PRO A 58 6.83 -2.06 -6.72
CA PRO A 58 7.21 -1.69 -5.36
C PRO A 58 6.00 -1.37 -4.50
N GLU A 59 5.01 -0.66 -5.03
CA GLU A 59 3.79 -0.30 -4.31
C GLU A 59 2.97 -1.52 -3.93
N VAL A 60 2.84 -2.50 -4.83
CA VAL A 60 2.15 -3.78 -4.55
C VAL A 60 2.84 -4.52 -3.39
N VAL A 61 4.16 -4.65 -3.43
CA VAL A 61 4.96 -5.32 -2.39
C VAL A 61 4.97 -4.51 -1.08
N GLY A 62 4.80 -3.19 -1.15
CA GLY A 62 4.76 -2.30 0.01
C GLY A 62 3.37 -2.10 0.62
N ASN A 63 2.30 -2.46 -0.08
CA ASN A 63 0.93 -2.13 0.32
C ASN A 63 0.39 -3.14 1.37
N PRO A 64 0.18 -2.73 2.62
CA PRO A 64 -0.27 -3.63 3.67
C PRO A 64 -1.71 -4.13 3.45
N ALA A 65 -2.57 -3.34 2.79
CA ALA A 65 -3.93 -3.76 2.48
C ALA A 65 -3.94 -4.85 1.41
N PHE A 66 -3.13 -4.71 0.35
CA PHE A 66 -2.93 -5.74 -0.66
C PHE A 66 -2.43 -7.05 -0.03
N LEU A 67 -1.33 -6.95 0.75
CA LEU A 67 -0.72 -8.12 1.37
C LEU A 67 -1.64 -8.78 2.39
N SER A 68 -2.39 -8.01 3.17
CA SER A 68 -3.38 -8.57 4.10
C SER A 68 -4.55 -9.24 3.37
N ALA A 69 -4.99 -8.69 2.24
CA ALA A 69 -6.13 -9.21 1.47
C ALA A 69 -5.80 -10.49 0.69
N THR A 70 -4.52 -10.68 0.36
CA THR A 70 -4.03 -11.78 -0.48
C THR A 70 -3.24 -12.83 0.29
N ARG A 71 -3.05 -12.64 1.61
CA ARG A 71 -2.24 -13.53 2.45
C ARG A 71 -2.78 -14.96 2.47
N VAL A 72 -1.92 -15.89 2.06
CA VAL A 72 -2.14 -17.33 2.20
C VAL A 72 -1.78 -17.75 3.64
N PRO A 73 -2.50 -18.72 4.26
CA PRO A 73 -2.13 -19.26 5.56
C PRO A 73 -0.69 -19.76 5.60
N ALA A 74 0.01 -19.58 6.72
CA ALA A 74 1.43 -19.91 6.84
C ALA A 74 1.74 -21.39 6.53
N ASN A 75 0.88 -22.30 6.98
CA ASN A 75 0.92 -23.73 6.64
C ASN A 75 0.91 -23.95 5.12
N GLU A 76 -0.07 -23.38 4.43
CA GLU A 76 -0.21 -23.53 2.97
C GLU A 76 0.97 -22.88 2.22
N CYS A 77 1.44 -21.73 2.69
CA CYS A 77 2.66 -21.11 2.14
C CYS A 77 3.89 -22.00 2.31
N ALA A 78 4.07 -22.63 3.47
CA ALA A 78 5.16 -23.57 3.70
C ALA A 78 5.06 -24.77 2.75
N VAL A 79 3.87 -25.37 2.58
CA VAL A 79 3.65 -26.46 1.63
C VAL A 79 3.97 -26.02 0.20
N MET A 80 3.49 -24.85 -0.23
CA MET A 80 3.77 -24.32 -1.58
C MET A 80 5.27 -24.09 -1.83
N LEU A 81 6.01 -23.60 -0.82
CA LEU A 81 7.45 -23.35 -0.93
C LEU A 81 8.28 -24.64 -0.82
N GLN A 82 7.80 -25.67 -0.13
CA GLN A 82 8.49 -26.95 0.05
C GLN A 82 8.24 -27.94 -1.09
N SER A 83 7.05 -27.92 -1.69
CA SER A 83 6.73 -28.81 -2.80
C SER A 83 7.58 -28.43 -4.01
N ALA A 84 8.66 -29.18 -4.27
CA ALA A 84 9.53 -29.07 -5.45
C ALA A 84 8.81 -29.25 -6.82
N SER A 85 7.49 -29.29 -6.81
CA SER A 85 6.58 -29.38 -7.96
C SER A 85 5.95 -28.02 -8.34
N THR A 86 6.11 -26.97 -7.52
CA THR A 86 5.34 -25.70 -7.59
C THR A 86 5.83 -24.68 -8.62
N GLY A 87 6.71 -25.10 -9.53
CA GLY A 87 7.12 -24.34 -10.70
C GLY A 87 8.23 -23.32 -10.45
N VAL A 88 8.32 -22.28 -11.26
CA VAL A 88 9.51 -21.40 -11.30
C VAL A 88 9.33 -20.25 -10.32
N LEU A 89 10.33 -20.05 -9.46
CA LEU A 89 10.43 -18.87 -8.62
C LEU A 89 11.25 -17.81 -9.38
N GLU A 90 10.60 -16.73 -9.79
CA GLU A 90 11.23 -15.60 -10.47
C GLU A 90 11.56 -14.50 -9.45
N ASP A 91 12.84 -14.13 -9.33
CA ASP A 91 13.26 -12.97 -8.51
C ASP A 91 12.66 -11.68 -9.05
N LEU A 92 11.96 -10.93 -8.20
CA LEU A 92 11.52 -9.59 -8.54
C LEU A 92 12.66 -8.58 -8.32
N PRO A 93 12.73 -7.50 -9.12
CA PRO A 93 13.70 -6.44 -8.87
C PRO A 93 13.49 -5.90 -7.45
N PRO A 94 14.57 -5.50 -6.75
CA PRO A 94 14.48 -5.02 -5.38
C PRO A 94 13.52 -3.83 -5.34
N SER A 95 12.41 -3.98 -4.62
CA SER A 95 11.55 -2.85 -4.30
C SER A 95 12.30 -1.97 -3.30
N SER A 96 12.36 -0.67 -3.53
CA SER A 96 12.94 0.32 -2.62
C SER A 96 12.20 0.43 -1.26
N ASN A 97 11.24 -0.45 -1.00
CA ASN A 97 10.50 -0.53 0.24
C ASN A 97 11.25 -1.34 1.29
N ALA A 98 11.04 -1.02 2.57
CA ALA A 98 11.67 -1.66 3.73
C ALA A 98 11.37 -3.17 3.90
N ARG A 99 10.67 -3.77 2.94
CA ARG A 99 10.33 -5.19 2.93
C ARG A 99 11.41 -5.92 2.13
N GLY A 100 11.82 -7.10 2.59
CA GLY A 100 12.95 -7.84 2.03
C GLY A 100 12.73 -8.29 0.58
N PRO A 101 13.59 -9.18 0.07
CA PRO A 101 13.45 -9.69 -1.29
C PRO A 101 12.08 -10.34 -1.53
N ALA A 102 11.59 -10.21 -2.75
CA ALA A 102 10.31 -10.72 -3.21
C ALA A 102 10.46 -11.53 -4.50
N TRP A 103 9.55 -12.48 -4.72
CA TRP A 103 9.56 -13.40 -5.84
C TRP A 103 8.15 -13.66 -6.38
N LEU A 104 8.05 -14.08 -7.64
CA LEU A 104 6.83 -14.66 -8.20
C LEU A 104 6.99 -16.16 -8.33
N LEU A 105 6.09 -16.91 -7.71
CA LEU A 105 5.95 -18.35 -7.88
C LEU A 105 4.94 -18.62 -8.99
N HIS A 106 5.40 -19.29 -10.04
CA HIS A 106 4.60 -19.71 -11.19
C HIS A 106 4.31 -21.21 -11.11
N PRO A 107 3.13 -21.66 -10.65
CA PRO A 107 2.80 -23.08 -10.64
C PRO A 107 2.72 -23.65 -12.06
N LYS A 108 3.18 -24.90 -12.21
CA LYS A 108 3.14 -25.63 -13.49
C LYS A 108 1.71 -25.87 -13.98
N ASP A 109 0.78 -26.15 -13.06
CA ASP A 109 -0.58 -26.55 -13.39
C ASP A 109 -1.54 -25.37 -13.57
N GLN A 110 -1.14 -24.16 -13.19
CA GLN A 110 -1.99 -22.95 -13.22
C GLN A 110 -1.26 -21.76 -13.83
N PRO A 111 -0.94 -21.78 -15.15
CA PRO A 111 -0.13 -20.74 -15.78
C PRO A 111 -0.78 -19.35 -15.82
N GLY A 112 -2.11 -19.26 -15.64
CA GLY A 112 -2.84 -18.00 -15.52
C GLY A 112 -2.77 -17.36 -14.14
N GLN A 113 -2.16 -18.04 -13.17
CA GLN A 113 -2.07 -17.59 -11.77
C GLN A 113 -0.61 -17.59 -11.30
N VAL A 114 -0.31 -16.65 -10.42
CA VAL A 114 0.99 -16.59 -9.74
C VAL A 114 0.78 -16.28 -8.26
N TRP A 115 1.77 -16.61 -7.45
CA TRP A 115 1.82 -16.23 -6.04
C TRP A 115 3.00 -15.30 -5.83
N LEU A 116 2.73 -14.16 -5.19
CA LEU A 116 3.80 -13.27 -4.75
C LEU A 116 4.34 -13.81 -3.43
N VAL A 117 5.63 -14.11 -3.39
CA VAL A 117 6.35 -14.52 -2.17
C VAL A 117 7.15 -13.32 -1.68
N VAL A 118 6.94 -12.88 -0.45
CA VAL A 118 7.64 -11.73 0.12
C VAL A 118 8.36 -12.13 1.40
N SER A 119 9.62 -11.75 1.51
CA SER A 119 10.38 -11.89 2.76
C SER A 119 9.97 -10.82 3.76
N GLU A 120 9.66 -11.24 4.99
CA GLU A 120 9.44 -10.35 6.12
C GLU A 120 10.73 -10.15 6.93
N ALA A 121 10.75 -9.08 7.73
CA ALA A 121 11.84 -8.84 8.66
C ALA A 121 11.90 -10.00 9.67
N GLY A 122 13.02 -10.71 9.71
CA GLY A 122 13.18 -11.94 10.50
C GLY A 122 13.41 -13.21 9.67
N GLY A 123 13.37 -13.11 8.33
CA GLY A 123 13.71 -14.23 7.43
C GLY A 123 12.54 -15.16 7.11
N GLU A 124 11.37 -14.90 7.70
CA GLU A 124 10.13 -15.58 7.32
C GLU A 124 9.66 -15.15 5.92
N ARG A 125 8.98 -16.06 5.23
CA ARG A 125 8.39 -15.80 3.91
C ARG A 125 6.88 -15.90 3.99
N THR A 126 6.22 -14.96 3.34
CA THR A 126 4.77 -14.93 3.19
C THR A 126 4.40 -15.11 1.73
N CYS A 127 3.33 -15.84 1.48
CA CYS A 127 2.81 -16.09 0.15
C CYS A 127 1.48 -15.35 -0.01
N HIS A 128 1.27 -14.78 -1.19
CA HIS A 128 0.15 -13.90 -1.50
C HIS A 128 -0.46 -14.30 -2.84
N GLY A 129 -1.75 -14.65 -2.87
CA GLY A 129 -2.43 -15.07 -4.09
C GLY A 129 -3.64 -15.99 -3.87
N PRO A 130 -4.19 -16.57 -4.95
CA PRO A 130 -3.71 -16.50 -6.34
C PRO A 130 -3.88 -15.11 -6.96
N LEU A 131 -2.88 -14.66 -7.73
CA LEU A 131 -2.87 -13.37 -8.44
C LEU A 131 -2.90 -13.58 -9.96
N PRO A 132 -3.50 -12.66 -10.73
CA PRO A 132 -3.49 -12.71 -12.20
C PRO A 132 -2.06 -12.62 -12.75
N ALA A 133 -1.63 -13.67 -13.46
CA ALA A 133 -0.26 -13.79 -13.97
C ALA A 133 0.11 -12.69 -14.97
N ASP A 134 -0.83 -12.28 -15.82
CA ASP A 134 -0.65 -11.23 -16.82
C ASP A 134 -0.38 -9.86 -16.18
N ALA A 135 -1.12 -9.51 -15.13
CA ALA A 135 -0.97 -8.25 -14.42
C ALA A 135 0.37 -8.23 -13.67
N MET A 136 0.68 -9.28 -12.90
CA MET A 136 1.95 -9.37 -12.17
C MET A 136 3.17 -9.37 -13.09
N LYS A 137 3.08 -10.06 -14.24
CA LYS A 137 4.15 -10.05 -15.25
C LYS A 137 4.35 -8.67 -15.86
N THR A 138 3.26 -7.93 -16.11
CA THR A 138 3.33 -6.55 -16.60
C THR A 138 4.01 -5.64 -15.60
N LEU A 139 3.65 -5.73 -14.32
CA LEU A 139 4.27 -4.98 -13.23
C LEU A 139 5.75 -5.32 -13.06
N ALA A 140 6.09 -6.62 -13.07
CA ALA A 140 7.47 -7.08 -12.99
C ALA A 140 8.31 -6.57 -14.18
N LYS A 141 7.78 -6.62 -15.40
CA LYS A 141 8.45 -6.10 -16.60
C LYS A 141 8.69 -4.60 -16.49
N ARG A 142 7.69 -3.81 -16.10
CA ARG A 142 7.82 -2.35 -15.91
C ARG A 142 8.87 -2.01 -14.86
N ALA A 143 8.97 -2.78 -13.79
CA ALA A 143 9.93 -2.55 -12.72
C ALA A 143 11.38 -2.85 -13.12
N ARG A 144 11.61 -3.62 -14.20
CA ARG A 144 12.96 -3.94 -14.70
C ARG A 144 13.52 -2.90 -15.68
N GLY A 145 12.67 -2.05 -16.26
CA GLY A 145 13.04 -1.09 -17.31
C GLY A 145 12.63 -1.54 -18.71
#